data_AF-A0AAU3SLI3-F1
#
_entry.id   AF-A0AAU3SLI3-F1
#
_cell.length_a   1.000
_cell.length_b   1.000
_cell.length_c   1.000
_cell.angle_alpha   90.00
_cell.angle_beta   90.00
_cell.angle_gamma   90.00
#
_symmetry.space_group_name_H-M   'P 1'
#
loop_
_entity.id
_entity.type
_entity.pdbx_description
1 polymer ?
#
loop_
_entity_poly.entity_id
_entity_poly.type
_entity_poly.pdbx_seq_one_letter_code
_entity_poly.pdbx_strand_id
1 'polypeptide(L)'
;MGSVWRDARSIGDLGQAMALWMEGRGPDWPGYFGPFGQEEENGARHLIPTLAAANRAGFVTTGSQPAYDNVSGGAHWRQKAHVDGIVHDRSPLLHRLTALERQGFLVVRGWPMRYVAVTDRDGEPVTGFGGFRLGRNQAAREWHGIGRHALREVKDRSVRLNIVDPVWGRDDRLWPALANAIR
;
A
#
# COMPACT_ATOMS: atom_id res chain seq x y z
N MET A 1 8.46 -24.34 -13.78
CA MET A 1 7.86 -24.01 -12.46
C MET A 1 6.87 -22.87 -12.65
N GLY A 2 5.70 -22.95 -12.01
CA GLY A 2 4.71 -21.86 -12.01
C GLY A 2 5.27 -20.64 -11.27
N SER A 3 4.78 -19.45 -11.60
CA SER A 3 5.10 -18.23 -10.86
C SER A 3 4.16 -18.16 -9.64
N VAL A 4 4.68 -17.82 -8.46
CA VAL A 4 3.88 -17.67 -7.22
C VAL A 4 2.65 -16.77 -7.41
N TRP A 5 2.75 -15.78 -8.30
CA TRP A 5 1.64 -14.91 -8.68
C TRP A 5 0.55 -15.66 -9.44
N ARG A 6 0.93 -16.47 -10.44
CA ARG A 6 0.00 -17.26 -11.26
C ARG A 6 -0.66 -18.37 -10.46
N ASP A 7 0.04 -18.90 -9.48
CA ASP A 7 -0.42 -20.01 -8.64
C ASP A 7 -1.27 -19.52 -7.44
N ALA A 8 -1.27 -18.20 -7.15
CA ALA A 8 -2.09 -17.62 -6.10
C ALA A 8 -3.60 -17.87 -6.31
N ARG A 9 -4.30 -18.30 -5.26
CA ARG A 9 -5.73 -18.63 -5.31
C ARG A 9 -6.59 -17.73 -4.43
N SER A 10 -5.98 -16.94 -3.55
CA SER A 10 -6.67 -16.07 -2.60
C SER A 10 -5.93 -14.74 -2.38
N ILE A 11 -6.59 -13.78 -1.71
CA ILE A 11 -5.93 -12.53 -1.24
C ILE A 11 -4.80 -12.89 -0.26
N GLY A 12 -4.96 -13.94 0.55
CA GLY A 12 -3.92 -14.43 1.46
C GLY A 12 -2.66 -14.90 0.71
N ASP A 13 -2.82 -15.65 -0.37
CA ASP A 13 -1.70 -16.10 -1.21
C ASP A 13 -0.97 -14.91 -1.84
N LEU A 14 -1.72 -13.88 -2.28
CA LEU A 14 -1.13 -12.63 -2.79
C LEU A 14 -0.33 -11.92 -1.70
N GLY A 15 -0.81 -11.89 -0.45
CA GLY A 15 -0.07 -11.36 0.69
C GLY A 15 1.25 -12.08 0.94
N GLN A 16 1.28 -13.42 0.83
CA GLN A 16 2.54 -14.17 0.94
C GLN A 16 3.50 -13.84 -0.20
N ALA A 17 3.01 -13.78 -1.45
CA ALA A 17 3.81 -13.44 -2.61
C ALA A 17 4.36 -12.01 -2.53
N MET A 18 3.55 -11.05 -2.10
CA MET A 18 3.94 -9.65 -1.90
C MET A 18 5.02 -9.50 -0.83
N ALA A 19 4.88 -10.22 0.29
CA ALA A 19 5.91 -10.22 1.33
C ALA A 19 7.24 -10.82 0.84
N LEU A 20 7.20 -11.90 0.05
CA LEU A 20 8.41 -12.49 -0.54
C LEU A 20 9.09 -11.52 -1.52
N TRP A 21 8.32 -10.86 -2.37
CA TRP A 21 8.83 -9.86 -3.30
C TRP A 21 9.46 -8.69 -2.55
N MET A 22 8.77 -8.09 -1.58
CA MET A 22 9.31 -6.99 -0.76
C MET A 22 10.62 -7.33 -0.04
N GLU A 23 10.83 -8.60 0.33
CA GLU A 23 12.06 -9.06 0.97
C GLU A 23 13.16 -9.45 -0.03
N GLY A 24 12.94 -9.27 -1.33
CA GLY A 24 13.88 -9.66 -2.39
C GLY A 24 14.02 -11.18 -2.57
N ARG A 25 13.03 -11.94 -2.10
CA ARG A 25 13.03 -13.43 -2.11
C ARG A 25 12.03 -14.02 -3.09
N GLY A 26 11.17 -13.19 -3.67
CA GLY A 26 10.14 -13.56 -4.63
C GLY A 26 10.38 -12.93 -6.00
N PRO A 27 9.72 -13.44 -7.05
CA PRO A 27 9.72 -12.77 -8.36
C PRO A 27 9.00 -11.43 -8.28
N ASP A 28 9.34 -10.52 -9.18
CA ASP A 28 8.71 -9.20 -9.26
C ASP A 28 7.18 -9.29 -9.32
N TRP A 29 6.52 -8.42 -8.55
CA TRP A 29 5.08 -8.25 -8.66
C TRP A 29 4.75 -7.74 -10.08
N PRO A 30 3.89 -8.44 -10.86
CA PRO A 30 3.62 -8.03 -12.22
C PRO A 30 3.08 -6.60 -12.33
N GLY A 31 2.32 -6.16 -11.31
CA GLY A 31 1.78 -4.81 -11.24
C GLY A 31 2.79 -3.70 -10.95
N TYR A 32 4.05 -4.04 -10.62
CA TYR A 32 5.08 -3.07 -10.31
C TYR A 32 5.73 -2.53 -11.58
N PHE A 33 5.69 -1.21 -11.75
CA PHE A 33 6.28 -0.52 -12.89
C PHE A 33 7.58 0.19 -12.45
N GLY A 34 8.64 -0.58 -12.22
CA GLY A 34 9.95 -0.09 -11.83
C GLY A 34 10.95 -1.22 -11.53
N PRO A 35 12.26 -0.93 -11.43
CA PRO A 35 13.22 -1.90 -10.93
C PRO A 35 13.00 -2.17 -9.44
N PHE A 36 13.07 -3.43 -9.03
CA PHE A 36 13.05 -3.81 -7.62
C PHE A 36 14.12 -3.06 -6.82
N GLY A 37 13.79 -2.62 -5.61
CA GLY A 37 14.74 -1.99 -4.69
C GLY A 37 14.97 -0.49 -4.90
N GLN A 38 14.39 0.15 -5.94
CA GLN A 38 14.51 1.60 -6.14
C GLN A 38 13.99 2.41 -4.94
N GLU A 39 13.03 1.87 -4.20
CA GLU A 39 12.48 2.47 -2.98
C GLU A 39 13.49 2.44 -1.81
N GLU A 40 14.40 1.47 -1.78
CA GLU A 40 15.45 1.39 -0.76
C GLU A 40 16.46 2.54 -0.89
N GLU A 41 16.79 2.93 -2.13
CA GLU A 41 17.67 4.07 -2.43
C GLU A 41 17.04 5.42 -2.02
N ASN A 42 15.72 5.47 -1.92
CA ASN A 42 14.95 6.68 -1.60
C ASN A 42 14.45 6.71 -0.13
N GLY A 43 15.07 5.93 0.76
CA GLY A 43 14.82 6.02 2.20
C GLY A 43 13.58 5.25 2.69
N ALA A 44 13.01 4.33 1.90
CA ALA A 44 11.87 3.51 2.31
C ALA A 44 12.27 2.13 2.89
N ARG A 45 13.57 1.81 2.95
CA ARG A 45 14.07 0.48 3.36
C ARG A 45 13.58 0.05 4.75
N HIS A 46 13.44 0.98 5.69
CA HIS A 46 12.96 0.68 7.06
C HIS A 46 11.47 0.30 7.11
N LEU A 47 10.72 0.53 6.03
CA LEU A 47 9.31 0.15 5.94
C LEU A 47 9.14 -1.35 5.67
N ILE A 48 10.11 -1.98 4.99
CA ILE A 48 10.01 -3.36 4.49
C ILE A 48 9.53 -4.35 5.56
N PRO A 49 10.09 -4.39 6.79
CA PRO A 49 9.64 -5.36 7.79
C PRO A 49 8.16 -5.20 8.15
N THR A 50 7.68 -3.96 8.29
CA THR A 50 6.28 -3.67 8.62
C THR A 50 5.35 -3.99 7.45
N LEU A 51 5.74 -3.63 6.23
CA LEU A 51 4.95 -3.90 5.03
C LEU A 51 4.88 -5.41 4.76
N ALA A 52 5.99 -6.13 4.84
CA ALA A 52 6.01 -7.58 4.68
C ALA A 52 5.15 -8.28 5.75
N ALA A 53 5.19 -7.81 7.00
CA ALA A 53 4.30 -8.32 8.04
C ALA A 53 2.82 -8.03 7.75
N ALA A 54 2.48 -6.82 7.26
CA ALA A 54 1.12 -6.45 6.90
C ALA A 54 0.56 -7.32 5.77
N ASN A 55 1.38 -7.55 4.73
CA ASN A 55 1.08 -8.44 3.62
C ASN A 55 0.78 -9.86 4.10
N ARG A 56 1.64 -10.42 4.97
CA ARG A 56 1.42 -11.76 5.56
C ARG A 56 0.15 -11.83 6.42
N ALA A 57 -0.19 -10.75 7.12
CA ALA A 57 -1.39 -10.65 7.95
C ALA A 57 -2.69 -10.51 7.11
N GLY A 58 -2.58 -10.30 5.79
CA GLY A 58 -3.71 -10.20 4.87
C GLY A 58 -4.13 -8.77 4.53
N PHE A 59 -3.31 -7.76 4.86
CA PHE A 59 -3.41 -6.43 4.26
C PHE A 59 -2.36 -6.34 3.15
N VAL A 60 -2.79 -6.67 1.93
CA VAL A 60 -1.91 -6.74 0.77
C VAL A 60 -1.66 -5.33 0.25
N THR A 61 -0.48 -4.79 0.52
CA THR A 61 -0.10 -3.41 0.20
C THR A 61 0.23 -3.26 -1.28
N THR A 62 -0.26 -2.21 -1.91
CA THR A 62 -0.08 -1.90 -3.35
C THR A 62 0.68 -0.61 -3.60
N GLY A 63 0.85 0.23 -2.56
CA GLY A 63 1.67 1.42 -2.60
C GLY A 63 1.97 1.91 -1.19
N SER A 64 3.14 2.53 -1.03
CA SER A 64 3.56 3.14 0.23
C SER A 64 4.60 4.22 -0.01
N GLN A 65 4.69 5.17 0.92
CA GLN A 65 5.79 6.14 0.98
C GLN A 65 6.08 6.49 2.46
N PRO A 66 7.36 6.68 2.83
CA PRO A 66 7.70 7.28 4.12
C PRO A 66 7.23 8.74 4.18
N ALA A 67 7.20 9.31 5.37
CA ALA A 67 7.18 10.75 5.52
C ALA A 67 8.58 11.33 5.28
N TYR A 68 8.61 12.54 4.74
CA TYR A 68 9.83 13.26 4.38
C TYR A 68 9.53 14.76 4.46
N ASP A 69 10.47 15.57 4.94
CA ASP A 69 10.33 17.02 4.91
C ASP A 69 11.73 17.63 4.84
N ASN A 70 12.23 17.87 3.63
CA ASN A 70 13.58 18.39 3.42
C ASN A 70 13.75 19.00 2.01
N VAL A 71 14.81 19.76 1.84
CA VAL A 71 15.23 20.30 0.53
C VAL A 71 16.07 19.26 -0.20
N SER A 72 15.70 18.94 -1.44
CA SER A 72 16.45 18.05 -2.33
C SER A 72 16.31 18.50 -3.78
N GLY A 73 17.41 18.49 -4.52
CA GLY A 73 17.43 18.92 -5.92
C GLY A 73 16.98 20.37 -6.14
N GLY A 74 17.18 21.25 -5.15
CA GLY A 74 16.80 22.66 -5.22
C GLY A 74 15.32 22.96 -4.98
N ALA A 75 14.53 21.98 -4.55
CA ALA A 75 13.12 22.15 -4.19
C ALA A 75 12.85 21.64 -2.77
N HIS A 76 11.88 22.23 -2.09
CA HIS A 76 11.38 21.75 -0.81
C HIS A 76 10.36 20.64 -1.03
N TRP A 77 10.69 19.43 -0.60
CA TRP A 77 9.81 18.27 -0.70
C TRP A 77 9.21 17.95 0.66
N ARG A 78 7.90 17.74 0.68
CA ARG A 78 7.18 17.24 1.86
C ARG A 78 6.37 16.02 1.49
N GLN A 79 6.42 15.01 2.33
CA GLN A 79 5.69 13.76 2.21
C GLN A 79 4.98 13.42 3.52
N LYS A 80 3.76 12.91 3.41
CA LYS A 80 3.07 12.23 4.50
C LYS A 80 3.40 10.75 4.45
N ALA A 81 3.55 10.12 5.61
CA ALA A 81 3.60 8.66 5.67
C ALA A 81 2.26 8.10 5.17
N HIS A 82 2.32 7.16 4.24
CA HIS A 82 1.14 6.59 3.60
C HIS A 82 1.34 5.12 3.23
N VAL A 83 0.27 4.34 3.36
CA VAL A 83 0.15 3.00 2.77
C VAL A 83 -1.26 2.79 2.20
N ASP A 84 -1.34 2.24 1.00
CA ASP A 84 -2.56 1.71 0.42
C ASP A 84 -2.45 0.22 0.12
N GLY A 85 -3.61 -0.44 0.12
CA GLY A 85 -3.68 -1.87 -0.13
C GLY A 85 -5.09 -2.40 -0.10
N ILE A 86 -5.19 -3.72 -0.22
CA ILE A 86 -6.45 -4.45 -0.16
C ILE A 86 -6.48 -5.40 1.04
N VAL A 87 -7.66 -5.56 1.61
CA VAL A 87 -7.95 -6.56 2.64
C VAL A 87 -9.24 -7.28 2.29
N HIS A 88 -9.37 -8.57 2.63
CA HIS A 88 -10.62 -9.29 2.43
C HIS A 88 -11.73 -8.69 3.32
N ASP A 89 -12.94 -8.49 2.77
CA ASP A 89 -14.11 -7.88 3.43
C ASP A 89 -14.54 -8.56 4.75
N ARG A 90 -14.32 -9.88 4.86
CA ARG A 90 -14.58 -10.70 6.05
C ARG A 90 -13.39 -10.82 7.00
N SER A 91 -12.24 -10.22 6.67
CA SER A 91 -11.07 -10.30 7.55
C SER A 91 -11.28 -9.47 8.81
N PRO A 92 -11.00 -10.01 10.02
CA PRO A 92 -11.02 -9.22 11.24
C PRO A 92 -9.97 -8.09 11.23
N LEU A 93 -8.97 -8.19 10.35
CA LEU A 93 -7.97 -7.14 10.15
C LEU A 93 -8.59 -5.84 9.63
N LEU A 94 -9.66 -5.91 8.82
CA LEU A 94 -10.33 -4.71 8.31
C LEU A 94 -10.81 -3.80 9.45
N HIS A 95 -11.38 -4.37 10.50
CA HIS A 95 -11.82 -3.60 11.67
C HIS A 95 -10.63 -2.92 12.36
N ARG A 96 -9.55 -3.67 12.62
CA ARG A 96 -8.34 -3.16 13.28
C ARG A 96 -7.67 -2.03 12.49
N LEU A 97 -7.55 -2.17 11.17
CA LEU A 97 -7.00 -1.13 10.30
C LEU A 97 -7.88 0.12 10.29
N THR A 98 -9.20 -0.04 10.24
CA THR A 98 -10.10 1.12 10.24
C THR A 98 -10.18 1.80 11.61
N ALA A 99 -9.89 1.09 12.69
CA ALA A 99 -9.78 1.68 14.02
C ALA A 99 -8.57 2.61 14.19
N LEU A 100 -7.62 2.63 13.23
CA LEU A 100 -6.52 3.61 13.20
C LEU A 100 -7.03 5.06 13.10
N GLU A 101 -8.24 5.30 12.58
CA GLU A 101 -8.85 6.64 12.62
C GLU A 101 -8.93 7.21 14.04
N ARG A 102 -9.19 6.35 15.03
CA ARG A 102 -9.26 6.76 16.46
C ARG A 102 -7.92 7.21 17.01
N GLN A 103 -6.82 6.93 16.30
CA GLN A 103 -5.47 7.35 16.65
C GLN A 103 -5.03 8.61 15.89
N GLY A 104 -5.94 9.22 15.10
CA GLY A 104 -5.71 10.45 14.35
C GLY A 104 -5.22 10.25 12.92
N PHE A 105 -5.19 9.02 12.41
CA PHE A 105 -4.89 8.74 11.01
C PHE A 105 -6.10 8.99 10.11
N LEU A 106 -5.87 9.38 8.86
CA LEU A 106 -6.92 9.36 7.85
C LEU A 106 -7.01 7.94 7.27
N VAL A 107 -8.16 7.28 7.40
CA VAL A 107 -8.40 5.96 6.81
C VAL A 107 -9.53 6.04 5.79
N VAL A 108 -9.21 5.89 4.51
CA VAL A 108 -10.20 5.94 3.44
C VAL A 108 -10.49 4.53 2.95
N ARG A 109 -11.76 4.11 3.07
CA ARG A 109 -12.26 2.88 2.43
C ARG A 109 -12.61 3.15 0.96
N GLY A 110 -12.20 2.26 0.08
CA GLY A 110 -12.39 2.42 -1.35
C GLY A 110 -11.47 3.49 -1.93
N TRP A 111 -11.96 4.21 -2.92
CA TRP A 111 -11.23 5.30 -3.56
C TRP A 111 -11.72 6.63 -3.03
N PRO A 112 -10.83 7.51 -2.54
CA PRO A 112 -11.25 8.81 -2.04
C PRO A 112 -11.95 9.58 -3.17
N MET A 113 -13.19 10.04 -2.95
CA MET A 113 -13.84 10.93 -3.92
C MET A 113 -13.17 12.30 -3.99
N ARG A 114 -12.52 12.71 -2.90
CA ARG A 114 -11.73 13.95 -2.81
C ARG A 114 -10.26 13.62 -2.90
N TYR A 115 -9.51 14.42 -3.65
CA TYR A 115 -8.06 14.27 -3.73
C TYR A 115 -7.41 14.48 -2.36
N VAL A 116 -6.52 13.56 -1.97
CA VAL A 116 -5.70 13.66 -0.76
C VAL A 116 -4.24 13.77 -1.19
N ALA A 117 -3.67 14.98 -1.03
CA ALA A 117 -2.25 15.21 -1.27
C ALA A 117 -1.39 14.54 -0.19
N VAL A 118 -0.39 13.77 -0.64
CA VAL A 118 0.61 13.12 0.21
C VAL A 118 2.05 13.41 -0.17
N THR A 119 2.29 14.06 -1.31
CA THR A 119 3.59 14.66 -1.62
C THR A 119 3.37 16.05 -2.20
N ASP A 120 4.10 17.00 -1.66
CA ASP A 120 4.19 18.38 -2.14
C ASP A 120 5.63 18.69 -2.59
N ARG A 121 5.74 19.54 -3.60
CA ARG A 121 6.98 20.18 -4.05
C ARG A 121 6.77 21.69 -4.05
N ASP A 122 7.53 22.42 -3.23
CA ASP A 122 7.44 23.88 -3.10
C ASP A 122 6.02 24.39 -2.80
N GLY A 123 5.25 23.61 -2.02
CA GLY A 123 3.87 23.91 -1.66
C GLY A 123 2.81 23.45 -2.69
N GLU A 124 3.23 22.92 -3.83
CA GLU A 124 2.34 22.40 -4.87
C GLU A 124 2.20 20.87 -4.76
N PRO A 125 0.96 20.32 -4.69
CA PRO A 125 0.76 18.88 -4.65
C PRO A 125 1.23 18.19 -5.95
N VAL A 126 2.08 17.17 -5.80
CA VAL A 126 2.61 16.39 -6.94
C VAL A 126 2.22 14.91 -6.89
N THR A 127 1.90 14.39 -5.69
CA THR A 127 1.36 13.03 -5.51
C THR A 127 0.18 13.05 -4.55
N GLY A 128 -0.85 12.30 -4.90
CA GLY A 128 -2.04 12.12 -4.07
C GLY A 128 -2.95 11.05 -4.60
N PHE A 129 -4.00 10.76 -3.84
CA PHE A 129 -4.95 9.69 -4.15
C PHE A 129 -6.37 10.23 -4.24
N GLY A 130 -7.18 9.54 -5.04
CA GLY A 130 -8.58 9.90 -5.20
C GLY A 130 -8.81 11.06 -6.15
N GLY A 131 -10.01 11.64 -6.10
CA GLY A 131 -10.44 12.68 -7.05
C GLY A 131 -11.00 12.12 -8.36
N PHE A 132 -11.05 10.80 -8.51
CA PHE A 132 -11.65 10.14 -9.68
C PHE A 132 -12.21 8.76 -9.30
N ARG A 133 -13.22 8.32 -10.06
CA ARG A 133 -13.75 6.97 -9.94
C ARG A 133 -12.88 6.03 -10.77
N LEU A 134 -12.46 4.91 -10.17
CA LEU A 134 -11.79 3.87 -10.94
C LEU A 134 -12.68 3.27 -12.03
N GLY A 135 -12.05 2.90 -13.14
CA GLY A 135 -12.65 2.04 -14.14
C GLY A 135 -12.93 0.63 -13.61
N ARG A 136 -13.98 -0.02 -14.15
CA ARG A 136 -14.39 -1.39 -13.78
C ARG A 136 -13.26 -2.44 -13.94
N ASN A 137 -12.29 -2.18 -14.80
CA ASN A 137 -11.18 -3.10 -15.08
C ASN A 137 -9.92 -2.82 -14.26
N GLN A 138 -9.92 -1.86 -13.32
CA GLN A 138 -8.71 -1.47 -12.60
C GLN A 138 -8.05 -2.65 -11.88
N ALA A 139 -8.82 -3.47 -11.15
CA ALA A 139 -8.28 -4.63 -10.44
C ALA A 139 -7.57 -5.61 -11.38
N ALA A 140 -8.07 -5.81 -12.60
CA ALA A 140 -7.43 -6.68 -13.58
C ALA A 140 -6.14 -6.07 -14.18
N ARG A 141 -6.04 -4.74 -14.25
CA ARG A 141 -4.82 -4.05 -14.70
C ARG A 141 -3.74 -4.09 -13.63
N GLU A 142 -4.11 -3.78 -12.40
CA GLU A 142 -3.22 -3.79 -11.24
C GLU A 142 -2.71 -5.20 -10.91
N TRP A 143 -3.59 -6.20 -10.97
CA TRP A 143 -3.28 -7.59 -10.67
C TRP A 143 -3.19 -8.46 -11.91
N HIS A 144 -2.59 -7.95 -12.98
CA HIS A 144 -2.42 -8.77 -14.19
C HIS A 144 -1.45 -9.93 -13.91
N GLY A 145 -1.65 -11.07 -14.58
CA GLY A 145 -0.77 -12.24 -14.45
C GLY A 145 -0.96 -13.09 -13.18
N ILE A 146 -1.82 -12.69 -12.23
CA ILE A 146 -2.13 -13.53 -11.06
C ILE A 146 -3.10 -14.68 -11.40
N GLY A 147 -3.20 -15.64 -10.49
CA GLY A 147 -4.15 -16.75 -10.63
C GLY A 147 -5.61 -16.31 -10.68
N ARG A 148 -6.40 -16.98 -11.52
CA ARG A 148 -7.81 -16.62 -11.80
C ARG A 148 -8.72 -16.60 -10.56
N HIS A 149 -8.43 -17.44 -9.57
CA HIS A 149 -9.19 -17.52 -8.32
C HIS A 149 -8.87 -16.31 -7.44
N ALA A 150 -7.59 -15.99 -7.28
CA ALA A 150 -7.16 -14.78 -6.58
C ALA A 150 -7.73 -13.52 -7.25
N LEU A 151 -7.70 -13.43 -8.59
CA LEU A 151 -8.27 -12.28 -9.30
C LEU A 151 -9.78 -12.13 -9.07
N ARG A 152 -10.53 -13.24 -9.02
CA ARG A 152 -11.96 -13.21 -8.69
C ARG A 152 -12.17 -12.72 -7.26
N GLU A 153 -11.40 -13.24 -6.31
CA GLU A 153 -11.49 -12.82 -4.91
C GLU A 153 -11.13 -11.34 -4.74
N VAL A 154 -10.09 -10.84 -5.40
CA VAL A 154 -9.76 -9.41 -5.42
C VAL A 154 -10.95 -8.58 -5.93
N LYS A 155 -11.61 -9.00 -7.02
CA LYS A 155 -12.76 -8.26 -7.58
C LYS A 155 -13.99 -8.27 -6.68
N ASP A 156 -14.26 -9.40 -6.04
CA ASP A 156 -15.56 -9.65 -5.39
C ASP A 156 -15.52 -9.47 -3.87
N ARG A 157 -14.33 -9.56 -3.26
CA ARG A 157 -14.15 -9.64 -1.80
C ARG A 157 -13.14 -8.65 -1.23
N SER A 158 -12.44 -7.88 -2.05
CA SER A 158 -11.47 -6.92 -1.51
C SER A 158 -12.12 -5.60 -1.09
N VAL A 159 -11.62 -5.07 0.02
CA VAL A 159 -11.81 -3.68 0.44
C VAL A 159 -10.48 -2.97 0.28
N ARG A 160 -10.45 -1.94 -0.57
CA ARG A 160 -9.31 -1.03 -0.69
C ARG A 160 -9.26 -0.13 0.54
N LEU A 161 -8.08 0.06 1.11
CA LEU A 161 -7.81 1.00 2.19
C LEU A 161 -6.65 1.91 1.79
N ASN A 162 -6.77 3.20 2.13
CA ASN A 162 -5.67 4.16 2.11
C ASN A 162 -5.53 4.67 3.54
N ILE A 163 -4.32 4.60 4.10
CA ILE A 163 -4.04 4.99 5.48
C ILE A 163 -2.92 6.04 5.45
N VAL A 164 -3.21 7.23 5.94
CA VAL A 164 -2.31 8.40 5.87
C VAL A 164 -2.09 8.97 7.27
N ASP A 165 -0.83 9.24 7.63
CA ASP A 165 -0.54 10.20 8.69
C ASP A 165 -0.77 11.61 8.14
N PRO A 166 -1.72 12.40 8.67
CA PRO A 166 -2.03 13.71 8.12
C PRO A 166 -0.89 14.73 8.29
N VAL A 167 0.14 14.44 9.09
CA VAL A 167 1.25 15.35 9.40
C VAL A 167 2.43 15.13 8.45
N TRP A 168 2.85 16.21 7.77
CA TRP A 168 4.03 16.22 6.90
C TRP A 168 5.30 15.88 7.69
N GLY A 169 6.20 15.08 7.10
CA GLY A 169 7.50 14.74 7.68
C GLY A 169 7.46 13.82 8.91
N ARG A 170 6.27 13.47 9.44
CA ARG A 170 6.15 12.62 10.63
C ARG A 170 6.12 11.13 10.26
N ASP A 171 7.28 10.50 10.35
CA ASP A 171 7.45 9.09 9.95
C ASP A 171 7.39 8.09 11.13
N ASP A 172 7.33 8.55 12.37
CA ASP A 172 7.46 7.72 13.57
C ASP A 172 6.13 7.18 14.13
N ARG A 173 4.99 7.52 13.51
CA ARG A 173 3.64 7.21 14.03
C ARG A 173 2.90 6.12 13.26
N LEU A 174 2.84 6.22 11.93
CA LEU A 174 2.04 5.31 11.11
C LEU A 174 2.56 3.87 11.18
N TRP A 175 3.86 3.67 11.03
CA TRP A 175 4.43 2.33 10.93
C TRP A 175 4.31 1.51 12.22
N PRO A 176 4.60 2.06 13.42
CA PRO A 176 4.32 1.35 14.66
C PRO A 176 2.83 1.07 14.89
N ALA A 177 1.95 2.01 14.52
CA ALA A 177 0.50 1.81 14.63
C ALA A 177 0.00 0.68 13.71
N LEU A 178 0.50 0.64 12.47
CA LEU A 178 0.22 -0.44 11.53
C LEU A 178 0.75 -1.78 12.06
N ALA A 179 2.00 -1.82 12.54
CA ALA A 179 2.61 -3.01 13.11
C ALA A 179 1.81 -3.56 14.31
N ASN A 180 1.20 -2.69 15.12
CA ASN A 180 0.33 -3.11 16.22
C ASN A 180 -1.04 -3.61 15.71
N ALA A 181 -1.60 -3.00 14.68
CA ALA A 181 -2.92 -3.37 14.14
C ALA A 181 -2.94 -4.75 13.45
N ILE A 182 -1.79 -5.21 12.95
CA ILE A 182 -1.64 -6.49 12.22
C ILE A 182 -1.26 -7.68 13.11
N ARG A 183 -0.95 -7.45 14.40
CA ARG A 183 -0.68 -8.50 15.40
C ARG A 183 -1.96 -9.17 15.86
#